data_AF-A0AAN8BDM9-F1
#
_entry.id   AF-A0AAN8BDM9-F1
#
_cell.length_a   1.000
_cell.length_b   1.000
_cell.length_c   1.000
_cell.angle_alpha   90.00
_cell.angle_beta   90.00
_cell.angle_gamma   90.00
#
_symmetry.space_group_name_H-M   'P 1'
#
loop_
_entity.id
_entity.type
_entity.pdbx_description
1 polymer ?
#
loop_
_entity_poly.entity_id
_entity_poly.type
_entity_poly.pdbx_seq_one_letter_code
_entity_poly.pdbx_strand_id
1 'polypeptide(L)'
;MSRTRDYDEILLVFDTYRTDSLKSATRDKRRQGKAIQYQVRDDTNIKHIPLSRFLSHDQTKADLTDYLAAKILEYNWGSSKLIITSASGNTRSNKDLLFEENNHEEADMLLIHQAVLASHRNPADAQLMFFSPDTDILVLVTANYDLLLKNTSISMASGVVQIEPLW
;
A
#
# COMPACT_ATOMS: atom_id res chain seq x y z
N MET A 1 5.86 6.33 -18.62
CA MET A 1 7.04 6.41 -17.74
C MET A 1 6.64 5.90 -16.36
N SER A 2 7.38 4.94 -15.78
CA SER A 2 7.06 4.42 -14.43
C SER A 2 7.31 5.51 -13.39
N ARG A 3 6.31 5.86 -12.57
CA ARG A 3 6.39 6.89 -11.53
C ARG A 3 7.44 6.59 -10.44
N THR A 4 7.94 5.35 -10.39
CA THR A 4 8.88 4.88 -9.38
C THR A 4 10.31 4.68 -9.91
N ARG A 5 10.57 5.08 -11.17
CA ARG A 5 11.86 4.80 -11.83
C ARG A 5 13.05 5.48 -11.16
N ASP A 6 12.85 6.65 -10.57
CA ASP A 6 13.94 7.48 -10.05
C ASP A 6 14.14 7.34 -8.54
N TYR A 7 13.44 6.39 -7.89
CA TYR A 7 13.54 6.13 -6.46
C TYR A 7 14.32 4.85 -6.17
N ASP A 8 15.22 4.88 -5.20
CA ASP A 8 16.00 3.70 -4.77
C ASP A 8 15.22 2.76 -3.86
N GLU A 9 14.23 3.30 -3.16
CA GLU A 9 13.33 2.57 -2.28
C GLU A 9 11.87 2.77 -2.71
N ILE A 10 11.10 1.68 -2.75
CA ILE A 10 9.68 1.70 -3.11
C ILE A 10 8.89 0.94 -2.04
N LEU A 11 7.98 1.66 -1.38
CA LEU A 11 7.01 1.13 -0.44
C LEU A 11 5.67 0.95 -1.15
N LEU A 12 5.15 -0.28 -1.18
CA LEU A 12 3.84 -0.58 -1.70
C LEU A 12 2.95 -1.16 -0.59
N VAL A 13 1.85 -0.47 -0.31
CA VAL A 13 0.98 -0.81 0.81
C VAL A 13 -0.41 -1.10 0.28
N PHE A 14 -0.97 -2.21 0.73
CA PHE A 14 -2.31 -2.66 0.38
C PHE A 14 -3.21 -2.65 1.62
N ASP A 15 -4.52 -2.50 1.39
CA ASP A 15 -5.51 -2.72 2.43
C ASP A 15 -5.45 -4.17 2.92
N THR A 16 -5.69 -4.37 4.21
CA THR A 16 -5.83 -5.68 4.81
C THR A 16 -7.33 -6.01 4.96
N TYR A 17 -7.75 -7.18 4.48
CA TYR A 17 -9.15 -7.59 4.49
C TYR A 17 -9.39 -8.63 5.58
N ARG A 18 -9.73 -8.18 6.78
CA ARG A 18 -10.01 -9.07 7.92
C ARG A 18 -11.48 -9.42 8.01
N THR A 19 -11.80 -10.67 8.27
CA THR A 19 -13.19 -11.14 8.40
C THR A 19 -13.84 -10.70 9.71
N ASP A 20 -13.04 -10.48 10.76
CA ASP A 20 -13.45 -10.08 12.11
C ASP A 20 -13.52 -8.56 12.34
N SER A 21 -13.34 -7.73 11.30
CA SER A 21 -13.32 -6.27 11.45
C SER A 21 -14.70 -5.60 11.39
N LEU A 22 -14.80 -4.41 11.98
CA LEU A 22 -15.99 -3.53 11.83
C LEU A 22 -16.25 -3.18 10.36
N LYS A 23 -15.20 -3.09 9.53
CA LYS A 23 -15.32 -2.87 8.09
C LYS A 23 -15.94 -4.07 7.39
N SER A 24 -15.56 -5.30 7.75
CA SER A 24 -16.16 -6.53 7.23
C SER A 24 -17.68 -6.53 7.41
N ALA A 25 -18.17 -6.28 8.63
CA ALA A 25 -19.60 -6.22 8.92
C ALA A 25 -20.34 -5.13 8.09
N THR A 26 -19.66 -4.02 7.79
CA THR A 26 -20.21 -2.94 6.96
C THR A 26 -20.21 -3.31 5.46
N ARG A 27 -19.15 -3.97 4.99
CA ARG A 27 -19.01 -4.46 3.60
C ARG A 27 -20.08 -5.51 3.30
N ASP A 28 -20.34 -6.42 4.22
CA ASP A 28 -21.37 -7.46 4.06
C ASP A 28 -22.79 -6.88 3.98
N LYS A 29 -23.10 -5.86 4.80
CA LYS A 29 -24.37 -5.13 4.69
C LYS A 29 -24.55 -4.47 3.32
N ARG A 30 -23.47 -3.92 2.74
CA ARG A 30 -23.49 -3.31 1.38
C ARG A 30 -23.66 -4.35 0.27
N ARG A 31 -23.17 -5.58 0.46
CA ARG A 31 -23.18 -6.65 -0.54
C ARG A 31 -24.52 -7.35 -0.73
N GLN A 32 -25.43 -7.28 0.25
CA GLN A 32 -26.71 -8.00 0.24
C GLN A 32 -26.57 -9.51 -0.12
N GLY A 33 -25.43 -10.13 0.19
CA GLY A 33 -25.17 -11.56 0.00
C GLY A 33 -24.84 -12.04 -1.43
N LYS A 34 -24.62 -11.15 -2.42
CA LYS A 34 -24.33 -11.55 -3.83
C LYS A 34 -22.88 -11.27 -4.25
N ALA A 35 -21.91 -11.94 -3.63
CA ALA A 35 -20.51 -11.84 -4.03
C ALA A 35 -19.96 -13.22 -4.45
N ILE A 36 -19.24 -13.27 -5.56
CA ILE A 36 -18.56 -14.48 -6.03
C ILE A 36 -17.11 -14.37 -5.59
N GLN A 37 -16.65 -15.33 -4.80
CA GLN A 37 -15.24 -15.48 -4.50
C GLN A 37 -14.53 -16.12 -5.70
N TYR A 38 -13.58 -15.38 -6.28
CA TYR A 38 -12.60 -15.89 -7.23
C TYR A 38 -11.31 -16.24 -6.52
N GLN A 39 -10.61 -17.25 -7.04
CA GLN A 39 -9.27 -17.62 -6.61
C GLN A 39 -8.23 -16.90 -7.48
N VAL A 40 -7.21 -16.31 -6.86
CA VAL A 40 -6.15 -15.57 -7.53
C VAL A 40 -4.87 -16.42 -7.63
N ARG A 41 -4.39 -16.64 -8.86
CA ARG A 41 -3.22 -17.43 -9.24
C ARG A 41 -2.63 -16.89 -10.54
N ASP A 42 -1.43 -17.35 -10.90
CA ASP A 42 -0.74 -17.00 -12.14
C ASP A 42 -1.59 -17.25 -13.41
N ASP A 43 -2.47 -18.25 -13.38
CA ASP A 43 -3.33 -18.66 -14.50
C ASP A 43 -4.78 -18.17 -14.40
N THR A 44 -5.11 -17.32 -13.41
CA THR A 44 -6.47 -16.79 -13.24
C THR A 44 -6.86 -15.90 -14.43
N ASN A 45 -7.75 -16.39 -15.31
CA ASN A 45 -8.24 -15.64 -16.45
C ASN A 45 -9.34 -14.63 -16.06
N ILE A 46 -8.97 -13.36 -15.97
CA ILE A 46 -9.89 -12.25 -15.67
C ILE A 46 -10.41 -11.51 -16.91
N LYS A 47 -10.01 -11.89 -18.12
CA LYS A 47 -10.25 -11.11 -19.37
C LYS A 47 -11.72 -10.78 -19.62
N HIS A 48 -12.62 -11.68 -19.26
CA HIS A 48 -14.07 -11.54 -19.49
C HIS A 48 -14.87 -11.30 -18.21
N ILE A 49 -14.19 -10.98 -17.10
CA ILE A 49 -14.81 -10.72 -15.81
C ILE A 49 -14.75 -9.22 -15.56
N PRO A 50 -15.89 -8.51 -15.43
CA PRO A 50 -15.87 -7.10 -15.04
C PRO A 50 -15.15 -6.92 -13.70
N LEU A 51 -14.27 -5.92 -13.60
CA LEU A 51 -13.46 -5.71 -12.39
C LEU A 51 -14.33 -5.51 -11.13
N SER A 52 -15.48 -4.83 -11.27
CA SER A 52 -16.45 -4.65 -10.19
C SER A 52 -17.03 -5.98 -9.68
N ARG A 53 -17.15 -6.99 -10.55
CA ARG A 53 -17.58 -8.34 -10.18
C ARG A 53 -16.43 -9.14 -9.57
N PHE A 54 -15.23 -9.05 -10.15
CA PHE A 54 -14.05 -9.74 -9.63
C PHE A 54 -13.71 -9.28 -8.21
N LEU A 55 -13.69 -7.97 -7.99
CA LEU A 55 -13.44 -7.35 -6.69
C LEU A 55 -14.72 -7.27 -5.81
N SER A 56 -15.73 -8.09 -6.08
CA SER A 56 -16.98 -8.03 -5.29
C SER A 56 -16.81 -8.64 -3.90
N HIS A 57 -15.98 -9.68 -3.74
CA HIS A 57 -15.79 -10.45 -2.51
C HIS A 57 -14.51 -10.05 -1.77
N ASP A 58 -14.55 -9.96 -0.43
CA ASP A 58 -13.37 -9.50 0.35
C ASP A 58 -12.22 -10.50 0.27
N GLN A 59 -12.51 -11.80 0.34
CA GLN A 59 -11.46 -12.81 0.19
C GLN A 59 -10.75 -12.71 -1.17
N THR A 60 -11.46 -12.40 -2.26
CA THR A 60 -10.81 -12.21 -3.57
C THR A 60 -9.93 -10.98 -3.59
N LYS A 61 -10.32 -9.92 -2.89
CA LYS A 61 -9.46 -8.73 -2.74
C LYS A 61 -8.22 -9.05 -1.90
N ALA A 62 -8.39 -9.78 -0.79
CA ALA A 62 -7.30 -10.23 0.06
C ALA A 62 -6.28 -11.09 -0.73
N ASP A 63 -6.80 -12.12 -1.42
CA ASP A 63 -5.99 -13.00 -2.26
C ASP A 63 -5.27 -12.20 -3.36
N LEU A 64 -5.91 -11.19 -3.94
CA LEU A 64 -5.30 -10.33 -4.94
C LEU A 64 -4.18 -9.46 -4.37
N THR A 65 -4.39 -8.82 -3.21
CA THR A 65 -3.37 -7.97 -2.59
C THR A 65 -2.15 -8.77 -2.18
N ASP A 66 -2.35 -9.98 -1.63
CA ASP A 66 -1.27 -10.88 -1.25
C ASP A 66 -0.50 -11.38 -2.48
N TYR A 67 -1.24 -11.77 -3.52
CA TYR A 67 -0.65 -12.18 -4.79
C TYR A 67 0.20 -11.08 -5.40
N LEU A 68 -0.30 -9.85 -5.48
CA LEU A 68 0.41 -8.72 -6.06
C LEU A 68 1.64 -8.34 -5.22
N ALA A 69 1.53 -8.34 -3.90
CA ALA A 69 2.66 -8.10 -2.99
C ALA A 69 3.77 -9.13 -3.23
N ALA A 70 3.44 -10.42 -3.27
CA ALA A 70 4.40 -11.49 -3.53
C ALA A 70 5.06 -11.36 -4.92
N LYS A 71 4.26 -11.16 -5.98
CA LYS A 71 4.76 -11.08 -7.36
C LYS A 71 5.67 -9.89 -7.60
N ILE A 72 5.42 -8.76 -6.95
CA ILE A 72 6.29 -7.59 -7.05
C ILE A 72 7.65 -7.86 -6.42
N LEU A 73 7.70 -8.57 -5.29
CA LEU A 73 8.96 -8.98 -4.69
C LEU A 73 9.70 -10.01 -5.56
N GLU A 74 9.00 -11.02 -6.07
CA GLU A 74 9.57 -12.03 -6.99
C GLU A 74 10.18 -11.37 -8.24
N TYR A 75 9.45 -10.45 -8.87
CA TYR A 75 9.91 -9.73 -10.06
C TYR A 75 11.15 -8.86 -9.79
N ASN A 76 11.31 -8.36 -8.56
CA ASN A 76 12.40 -7.46 -8.17
C ASN A 76 13.47 -8.13 -7.29
N TRP A 77 13.50 -9.47 -7.20
CA TRP A 77 14.44 -10.18 -6.32
C TRP A 77 15.92 -9.81 -6.55
N GLY A 78 16.33 -9.63 -7.81
CA GLY A 78 17.69 -9.21 -8.18
C GLY A 78 17.87 -7.70 -8.40
N SER A 79 16.86 -6.89 -8.05
CA SER A 79 16.91 -5.44 -8.28
C SER A 79 17.88 -4.76 -7.30
N SER A 80 18.60 -3.73 -7.77
CA SER A 80 19.35 -2.85 -6.88
C SER A 80 18.44 -2.03 -5.97
N LYS A 81 17.19 -1.81 -6.37
CA LYS A 81 16.17 -1.09 -5.59
C LYS A 81 15.70 -1.92 -4.41
N LEU A 82 15.45 -1.24 -3.30
CA LEU A 82 14.75 -1.82 -2.17
C LEU A 82 13.24 -1.74 -2.42
N ILE A 83 12.58 -2.90 -2.48
CA ILE A 83 11.12 -3.00 -2.64
C ILE A 83 10.56 -3.59 -1.36
N ILE A 84 9.64 -2.86 -0.74
CA ILE A 84 8.94 -3.27 0.47
C ILE A 84 7.45 -3.33 0.15
N THR A 85 6.79 -4.42 0.52
CA THR A 85 5.35 -4.61 0.35
C THR A 85 4.71 -4.90 1.69
N SER A 86 3.57 -4.27 1.98
CA SER A 86 2.73 -4.57 3.14
C SER A 86 1.34 -4.98 2.68
N ALA A 87 0.94 -6.21 3.02
CA ALA A 87 -0.38 -6.78 2.69
C ALA A 87 -0.79 -7.80 3.75
N SER A 88 -2.09 -7.86 4.07
CA SER A 88 -2.66 -8.82 5.03
C SER A 88 -1.91 -8.87 6.37
N GLY A 89 -1.54 -7.71 6.90
CA GLY A 89 -0.77 -7.57 8.15
C GLY A 89 0.70 -8.04 8.08
N ASN A 90 1.19 -8.43 6.90
CA ASN A 90 2.55 -8.89 6.69
C ASN A 90 3.35 -7.88 5.87
N THR A 91 4.46 -7.41 6.43
CA THR A 91 5.41 -6.55 5.69
C THR A 91 6.63 -7.38 5.31
N ARG A 92 7.03 -7.31 4.04
CA ARG A 92 8.13 -8.08 3.45
C ARG A 92 8.94 -7.20 2.51
N SER A 93 10.17 -7.60 2.22
CA SER A 93 11.00 -6.91 1.23
C SER A 93 11.77 -7.88 0.34
N ASN A 94 12.30 -7.37 -0.77
CA ASN A 94 13.17 -8.13 -1.68
C ASN A 94 14.62 -8.21 -1.16
N LYS A 95 14.92 -7.60 0.00
CA LYS A 95 16.21 -7.66 0.68
C LYS A 95 16.02 -8.19 2.11
N ASP A 96 17.12 -8.42 2.81
CA ASP A 96 17.09 -8.91 4.18
C ASP A 96 16.80 -7.75 5.15
N LEU A 97 15.52 -7.51 5.40
CA LEU A 97 15.02 -6.53 6.36
C LEU A 97 14.04 -7.20 7.31
N LEU A 98 14.13 -6.85 8.59
CA LEU A 98 13.21 -7.28 9.62
C LEU A 98 12.13 -6.22 9.79
N PHE A 99 10.87 -6.68 9.84
CA PHE A 99 9.71 -5.83 10.06
C PHE A 99 8.98 -6.32 11.29
N GLU A 100 8.48 -5.37 12.09
CA GLU A 100 7.55 -5.69 13.17
C GLU A 100 6.19 -6.08 12.59
N GLU A 101 5.46 -6.93 13.31
CA GLU A 101 4.07 -7.21 12.96
C GLU A 101 3.24 -5.94 13.08
N ASN A 102 2.45 -5.65 12.05
CA ASN A 102 1.57 -4.49 12.03
C ASN A 102 0.14 -4.95 11.74
N ASN A 103 -0.77 -4.61 12.64
CA ASN A 103 -2.17 -5.05 12.59
C ASN A 103 -3.14 -3.98 12.04
N HIS A 104 -2.62 -2.86 11.54
CA HIS A 104 -3.46 -1.83 10.92
C HIS A 104 -4.16 -2.39 9.67
N GLU A 105 -5.47 -2.19 9.61
CA GLU A 105 -6.29 -2.70 8.51
C GLU A 105 -6.17 -1.83 7.24
N GLU A 106 -5.94 -0.53 7.43
CA GLU A 106 -6.06 0.50 6.38
C GLU A 106 -4.71 0.80 5.74
N ALA A 107 -4.68 0.84 4.40
CA ALA A 107 -3.47 1.09 3.64
C ALA A 107 -2.85 2.46 3.93
N ASP A 108 -3.65 3.46 4.26
CA ASP A 108 -3.23 4.82 4.54
C ASP A 108 -2.40 4.92 5.85
N MET A 109 -2.91 4.35 6.94
CA MET A 109 -2.20 4.25 8.21
C MET A 109 -0.91 3.42 8.08
N LEU A 110 -0.98 2.30 7.37
CA LEU A 110 0.19 1.48 7.07
C LEU A 110 1.23 2.25 6.25
N LEU A 111 0.80 3.06 5.27
CA LEU A 111 1.69 3.87 4.43
C LEU A 111 2.45 4.90 5.26
N ILE A 112 1.78 5.58 6.18
CA ILE A 112 2.41 6.54 7.10
C ILE A 112 3.41 5.85 8.02
N HIS A 113 3.02 4.72 8.61
CA HIS A 113 3.92 3.94 9.45
C HIS A 113 5.20 3.52 8.69
N GLN A 114 5.05 3.00 7.47
CA GLN A 114 6.20 2.61 6.64
C GLN A 114 7.07 3.80 6.23
N ALA A 115 6.48 4.98 6.02
CA ALA A 115 7.20 6.22 5.73
C ALA A 115 7.99 6.75 6.94
N VAL A 116 7.47 6.64 8.16
CA VAL A 116 8.23 6.97 9.39
C VAL A 116 9.43 6.03 9.51
N LEU A 117 9.23 4.73 9.34
CA LEU A 117 10.35 3.77 9.31
C LEU A 117 11.36 4.11 8.19
N ALA A 118 10.89 4.59 7.04
CA ALA A 118 11.75 5.05 5.94
C ALA A 118 12.62 6.22 6.34
N SER A 119 12.06 7.13 7.11
CA SER A 119 12.74 8.34 7.58
C SER A 119 13.83 8.03 8.61
N HIS A 120 13.71 6.92 9.35
CA HIS A 120 14.75 6.45 10.25
C HIS A 120 15.91 5.70 9.55
N ARG A 121 15.64 5.01 8.44
CA ARG A 121 16.66 4.21 7.72
C ARG A 121 17.39 4.98 6.62
N ASN A 122 16.80 6.06 6.10
CA ASN A 122 17.36 6.83 5.00
C ASN A 122 18.06 8.12 5.49
N PRO A 123 19.00 8.68 4.72
CA PRO A 123 19.62 9.97 5.01
C PRO A 123 18.61 11.11 5.14
N ALA A 124 18.89 12.10 5.98
CA ALA A 124 17.98 13.21 6.27
C ALA A 124 17.67 14.11 5.06
N ASP A 125 18.52 14.10 4.04
CA ASP A 125 18.36 14.82 2.77
C ASP A 125 17.64 14.01 1.69
N ALA A 126 17.34 12.73 1.95
CA ALA A 126 16.59 11.90 1.02
C ALA A 126 15.18 12.44 0.75
N GLN A 127 14.69 12.20 -0.46
CA GLN A 127 13.35 12.59 -0.88
C GLN A 127 12.34 11.50 -0.53
N LEU A 128 11.22 11.89 0.10
CA LEU A 128 10.06 11.03 0.32
C LEU A 128 8.91 11.49 -0.56
N MET A 129 8.33 10.58 -1.34
CA MET A 129 7.21 10.88 -2.23
C MET A 129 6.06 9.91 -2.01
N PHE A 130 4.92 10.45 -1.60
CA PHE A 130 3.67 9.71 -1.51
C PHE A 130 2.93 9.73 -2.84
N PHE A 131 2.45 8.57 -3.29
CA PHE A 131 1.56 8.45 -4.44
C PHE A 131 0.24 7.85 -3.97
N SER A 132 -0.75 8.69 -3.72
CA SER A 132 -2.10 8.24 -3.36
C SER A 132 -3.14 9.20 -3.92
N PRO A 133 -4.26 8.70 -4.49
CA PRO A 133 -5.41 9.54 -4.78
C PRO A 133 -6.22 9.88 -3.52
N ASP A 134 -5.95 9.22 -2.40
CA ASP A 134 -6.71 9.35 -1.15
C ASP A 134 -6.34 10.62 -0.38
N THR A 135 -7.34 11.41 -0.01
CA THR A 135 -7.18 12.66 0.75
C THR A 135 -6.80 12.42 2.21
N ASP A 136 -7.10 11.25 2.77
CA ASP A 136 -6.76 10.95 4.17
C ASP A 136 -5.24 10.92 4.35
N ILE A 137 -4.50 10.51 3.32
CA ILE A 137 -3.02 10.61 3.28
C ILE A 137 -2.53 12.05 3.42
N LEU A 138 -3.19 13.04 2.81
CA LEU A 138 -2.76 14.43 2.94
C LEU A 138 -2.85 14.89 4.39
N VAL A 139 -3.95 14.57 5.07
CA VAL A 139 -4.17 14.91 6.47
C VAL A 139 -3.16 14.18 7.35
N LEU A 140 -2.97 12.88 7.14
CA LEU A 140 -2.04 12.08 7.94
C LEU A 140 -0.58 12.48 7.73
N VAL A 141 -0.14 12.75 6.50
CA VAL A 141 1.23 13.23 6.22
C VAL A 141 1.47 14.57 6.90
N THR A 142 0.50 15.49 6.81
CA THR A 142 0.61 16.81 7.46
C THR A 142 0.68 16.66 8.98
N ALA A 143 -0.16 15.81 9.57
CA ALA A 143 -0.20 15.59 11.01
C ALA A 143 1.06 14.91 11.56
N ASN A 144 1.79 14.16 10.72
CA ASN A 144 2.98 13.40 11.12
C ASN A 144 4.27 13.98 10.51
N TYR A 145 4.25 15.18 9.92
CA TYR A 145 5.37 15.73 9.15
C TYR A 145 6.69 15.76 9.93
N ASP A 146 6.66 16.08 11.23
CA ASP A 146 7.85 16.12 12.09
C ASP A 146 8.55 14.76 12.25
N LEU A 147 7.84 13.66 11.97
CA LEU A 147 8.35 12.30 12.02
C LEU A 147 8.86 11.81 10.65
N LEU A 148 8.67 12.60 9.60
CA LEU A 148 9.01 12.27 8.23
C LEU A 148 10.30 12.96 7.76
N LEU A 149 10.80 12.56 6.59
CA LEU A 149 11.88 13.27 5.91
C LEU A 149 11.45 14.70 5.55
N LYS A 150 12.35 15.68 5.72
CA LYS A 150 12.05 17.09 5.43
C LYS A 150 11.63 17.31 3.98
N ASN A 151 12.26 16.58 3.06
CA ASN A 151 11.96 16.63 1.63
C ASN A 151 10.78 15.69 1.28
N THR A 152 9.64 15.88 1.96
CA THR A 152 8.40 15.11 1.72
C THR A 152 7.49 15.81 0.71
N SER A 153 6.97 15.05 -0.26
CA SER A 153 6.00 15.52 -1.25
C SER A 153 4.88 14.49 -1.44
N ILE A 154 3.72 14.95 -1.90
CA ILE A 154 2.56 14.11 -2.18
C ILE A 154 2.10 14.35 -3.61
N SER A 155 1.98 13.30 -4.40
CA SER A 155 1.31 13.34 -5.71
C SER A 155 -0.09 12.76 -5.60
N MET A 156 -1.07 13.66 -5.73
CA MET A 156 -2.49 13.35 -5.84
C MET A 156 -2.86 13.14 -7.31
N ALA A 157 -3.99 12.49 -7.61
CA ALA A 157 -4.42 12.21 -8.98
C ALA A 157 -4.55 13.45 -9.89
N SER A 158 -4.59 14.67 -9.32
CA SER A 158 -4.69 15.95 -10.02
C SER A 158 -3.49 16.91 -9.86
N GLY A 159 -2.38 16.51 -9.22
CA GLY A 159 -1.21 17.40 -9.05
C GLY A 159 -0.15 16.88 -8.07
N VAL A 160 0.91 17.66 -7.87
CA VAL A 160 1.93 17.43 -6.84
C VAL A 160 1.87 18.56 -5.83
N VAL A 161 1.80 18.23 -4.55
CA VAL A 161 1.80 19.14 -3.41
C VAL A 161 3.11 18.92 -2.65
N GLN A 162 3.91 19.98 -2.50
CA GLN A 162 5.03 19.97 -1.57
C GLN A 162 4.51 20.27 -0.17
N ILE A 163 4.97 19.49 0.81
CA ILE A 163 4.56 19.65 2.21
C ILE A 163 5.65 20.44 2.94
N GLU A 164 5.26 21.57 3.50
CA GLU A 164 6.12 22.43 4.32
C GLU A 164 5.72 22.31 5.80
N PRO A 165 6.66 22.52 6.74
CA PRO A 165 6.32 22.61 8.15
C PRO A 165 5.33 23.76 8.39
N LEU A 166 4.37 23.55 9.31
CA LEU A 166 3.36 24.55 9.64
C LEU A 166 3.88 25.67 10.58
N TRP A 167 5.18 25.70 10.86
CA TRP A 167 5.84 26.64 11.78
C TRP A 167 7.26 26.98 11.37
#